data_AF-A0A7C7ITM8-F1
#
_entry.id   AF-A0A7C7ITM8-F1
#
_cell.length_a   1.000
_cell.length_b   1.000
_cell.length_c   1.000
_cell.angle_alpha   90.00
_cell.angle_beta   90.00
_cell.angle_gamma   90.00
#
_symmetry.space_group_name_H-M   'P 1'
#
loop_
_entity.id
_entity.type
_entity.pdbx_description
1 polymer ?
#
loop_
_entity_poly.entity_id
_entity_poly.type
_entity_poly.pdbx_seq_one_letter_code
_entity_poly.pdbx_strand_id
1 'polypeptide(L)'
;MEHMHEQTGMYLLDAMTADHLIGKSIFIRCDFNVPLVATEKGYYRVADDTRMRRFLDTTFKKIHELTEGDCRIIIGSHLGRPHKQKGHIGWDGIFNIQFVSSHFDTLIRQLYGDTYTIFPPEIIDSHMKHSLEIVSHKRMPPGGIKFLPNLRYLLDPSKPDTYRKEFIYELANVSDVYINCAFGCSHRTTKSIKMLPQLMKTQNKLVVAGILLNQEITNLGNFGRRIISQPSKTVVVAGGAKVSDKINVLKQFVHTGVKAIFIGGKMVNSFLIARKAKSKITDFNLSNIPRTLLSTNEESNENLVNEVSLAGEIIDFANDKNVNLIFPEDYKCVDEFKAPSFFIESEPDFQKVLQMDLGPKTIENFKNTILSDGVENVFWNGPLGAYDHPTNHDYAEGSLALAQLLFEETLTNQNFSAVIGGGDSAAILNKISSNQLKNLIKRCIEKQLAEPINRDLLNMEFPVDDNYVLWNYLSSNFFVSTGGGASLEFLEKFLKEEGNGDLASYLPGTSTLMELTAA
;
A
#
# COMPACT_ATOMS: atom_id res chain seq x y z
N MET A 1 -8.20 -24.22 12.68
CA MET A 1 -6.83 -23.89 12.23
C MET A 1 -6.40 -24.70 11.02
N GLU A 2 -6.84 -25.96 10.84
CA GLU A 2 -6.66 -26.71 9.58
C GLU A 2 -7.31 -26.04 8.35
N HIS A 3 -8.42 -25.30 8.52
CA HIS A 3 -9.11 -24.62 7.41
C HIS A 3 -8.37 -23.44 6.73
N MET A 4 -7.27 -22.92 7.29
CA MET A 4 -6.56 -21.78 6.68
C MET A 4 -5.42 -22.18 5.73
N HIS A 5 -4.89 -23.40 5.85
CA HIS A 5 -3.90 -23.92 4.90
C HIS A 5 -4.51 -24.22 3.52
N GLU A 6 -5.78 -24.64 3.49
CA GLU A 6 -6.45 -25.08 2.26
C GLU A 6 -6.77 -23.93 1.30
N GLN A 7 -6.90 -22.68 1.76
CA GLN A 7 -7.38 -21.58 0.90
C GLN A 7 -6.30 -20.85 0.09
N THR A 8 -5.03 -20.96 0.47
CA THR A 8 -3.93 -20.25 -0.20
C THR A 8 -2.91 -21.16 -0.88
N GLY A 9 -2.86 -22.45 -0.50
CA GLY A 9 -1.93 -23.42 -1.10
C GLY A 9 -0.45 -23.15 -0.80
N MET A 10 -0.12 -22.31 0.20
CA MET A 10 1.25 -21.98 0.59
C MET A 10 1.62 -22.56 1.95
N TYR A 11 2.88 -22.94 2.17
CA TYR A 11 3.42 -23.10 3.52
C TYR A 11 3.47 -21.75 4.25
N LEU A 12 2.81 -21.66 5.41
CA LEU A 12 2.64 -20.43 6.16
C LEU A 12 3.58 -20.40 7.37
N LEU A 13 4.17 -19.23 7.66
CA LEU A 13 4.96 -19.00 8.87
C LEU A 13 4.16 -19.29 10.15
N ASP A 14 2.85 -19.04 10.12
CA ASP A 14 2.01 -19.20 11.31
C ASP A 14 1.88 -20.66 11.78
N ALA A 15 2.12 -21.61 10.87
CA ALA A 15 2.12 -23.04 11.14
C ALA A 15 3.49 -23.61 11.56
N MET A 16 4.52 -22.76 11.63
CA MET A 16 5.86 -23.18 12.02
C MET A 16 5.96 -23.35 13.54
N THR A 17 6.82 -24.28 13.95
CA THR A 17 7.21 -24.52 15.35
C THR A 17 8.64 -24.06 15.61
N ALA A 18 9.06 -24.03 16.87
CA ALA A 18 10.40 -23.61 17.29
C ALA A 18 11.53 -24.36 16.56
N ASP A 19 11.40 -25.67 16.37
CA ASP A 19 12.39 -26.53 15.68
C ASP A 19 12.71 -26.09 14.24
N HIS A 20 11.75 -25.43 13.58
CA HIS A 20 11.92 -24.93 12.23
C HIS A 20 12.83 -23.70 12.16
N LEU A 21 12.94 -22.92 13.23
CA LEU A 21 13.54 -21.57 13.22
C LEU A 21 14.71 -21.40 14.19
N ILE A 22 14.74 -22.13 15.30
CA ILE A 22 15.81 -22.03 16.31
C ILE A 22 17.17 -22.39 15.68
N GLY A 23 18.17 -21.56 15.95
CA GLY A 23 19.54 -21.66 15.45
C GLY A 23 19.71 -21.40 13.94
N LYS A 24 18.61 -21.16 13.20
CA LYS A 24 18.62 -21.02 11.74
C LYS A 24 19.02 -19.62 11.27
N SER A 25 19.49 -19.55 10.04
CA SER A 25 19.66 -18.30 9.28
C SER A 25 18.43 -18.07 8.39
N ILE A 26 17.68 -17.01 8.68
CA ILE A 26 16.37 -16.72 8.09
C ILE A 26 16.50 -15.51 7.16
N PHE A 27 16.33 -15.71 5.86
CA PHE A 27 16.15 -14.60 4.93
C PHE A 27 14.69 -14.16 4.90
N ILE A 28 14.45 -12.88 5.09
CA ILE A 28 13.13 -12.27 5.07
C ILE A 28 13.07 -11.20 3.99
N ARG A 29 12.17 -11.40 3.01
CA ARG A 29 11.87 -10.39 2.00
C ARG A 29 10.81 -9.43 2.54
N CYS A 30 11.24 -8.25 2.97
CA CYS A 30 10.35 -7.22 3.55
C CYS A 30 9.97 -6.13 2.54
N ASP A 31 8.82 -5.48 2.75
CA ASP A 31 8.44 -4.27 2.02
C ASP A 31 8.64 -3.01 2.89
N PHE A 32 9.88 -2.54 2.99
CA PHE A 32 10.26 -1.32 3.70
C PHE A 32 10.49 -0.13 2.75
N ASN A 33 9.70 -0.10 1.67
CA ASN A 33 9.64 1.08 0.82
C ASN A 33 8.80 2.17 1.50
N VAL A 34 9.44 2.88 2.43
CA VAL A 34 8.85 3.94 3.26
C VAL A 34 9.16 5.32 2.70
N PRO A 35 8.27 6.32 2.87
CA PRO A 35 8.58 7.69 2.52
C PRO A 35 9.65 8.25 3.44
N LEU A 36 10.55 9.07 2.88
CA LEU A 36 11.60 9.76 3.62
C LEU A 36 11.35 11.26 3.60
N VAL A 37 11.68 11.92 4.70
CA VAL A 37 11.67 13.37 4.83
C VAL A 37 13.08 13.88 5.11
N ALA A 38 13.45 15.00 4.49
CA ALA A 38 14.69 15.69 4.77
C ALA A 38 14.60 16.41 6.12
N THR A 39 15.64 16.28 6.92
CA THR A 39 15.84 17.03 8.16
C THR A 39 16.50 18.36 7.86
N GLU A 40 16.37 19.33 8.78
CA GLU A 40 17.04 20.64 8.68
C GLU A 40 18.56 20.54 8.47
N LYS A 41 19.16 19.43 8.93
CA LYS A 41 20.60 19.14 8.80
C LYS A 41 20.96 18.46 7.46
N GLY A 42 20.01 18.29 6.55
CA GLY A 42 20.23 17.66 5.24
C GLY A 42 20.24 16.12 5.25
N TYR A 43 20.01 15.46 6.39
CA TYR A 43 19.84 14.00 6.45
C TYR A 43 18.40 13.59 6.15
N TYR A 44 18.18 12.33 5.79
CA TYR A 44 16.84 11.78 5.62
C TYR A 44 16.40 10.94 6.83
N ARG A 45 15.11 10.98 7.15
CA ARG A 45 14.47 10.13 8.15
C ARG A 45 13.21 9.50 7.60
N VAL A 46 12.80 8.38 8.18
CA VAL A 46 11.53 7.73 7.88
C VAL A 46 10.39 8.66 8.30
N ALA A 47 9.53 9.03 7.35
CA ALA A 47 8.38 9.90 7.60
C ALA A 47 7.14 9.10 8.03
N ASP A 48 7.02 7.85 7.57
CA ASP A 48 5.96 6.92 7.92
C ASP A 48 6.55 5.51 8.06
N ASP A 49 6.48 4.95 9.27
CA ASP A 49 7.03 3.65 9.63
C ASP A 49 5.96 2.54 9.70
N THR A 50 4.73 2.78 9.21
CA THR A 50 3.61 1.83 9.24
C THR A 50 3.99 0.45 8.70
N ARG A 51 4.73 0.39 7.58
CA ARG A 51 5.18 -0.89 6.99
C ARG A 51 6.12 -1.67 7.92
N MET A 52 6.94 -0.96 8.68
CA MET A 52 7.92 -1.54 9.61
C MET A 52 7.21 -2.03 10.88
N ARG A 53 6.32 -1.22 11.46
CA ARG A 53 5.49 -1.62 12.62
C ARG A 53 4.65 -2.85 12.31
N ARG A 54 3.96 -2.86 11.17
CA ARG A 54 3.21 -4.05 10.70
C ARG A 54 4.05 -5.31 10.67
N PHE A 55 5.28 -5.21 10.14
CA PHE A 55 6.18 -6.35 10.10
C PHE A 55 6.61 -6.80 11.50
N LEU A 56 6.89 -5.84 12.39
CA LEU A 56 7.27 -6.10 13.78
C LEU A 56 6.15 -6.79 14.57
N ASP A 57 4.92 -6.32 14.42
CA ASP A 57 3.75 -6.81 15.19
C ASP A 57 3.23 -8.17 14.73
N THR A 58 3.63 -8.62 13.54
CA THR A 58 3.11 -9.85 12.92
C THR A 58 4.21 -10.87 12.69
N THR A 59 4.87 -10.83 11.52
CA THR A 59 5.88 -11.81 11.12
C THR A 59 7.04 -11.84 12.11
N PHE A 60 7.59 -10.69 12.51
CA PHE A 60 8.72 -10.66 13.42
C PHE A 60 8.33 -11.14 14.82
N LYS A 61 7.19 -10.70 15.34
CA LYS A 61 6.65 -11.17 16.62
C LYS A 61 6.54 -12.69 16.66
N LYS A 62 5.98 -13.33 15.63
CA LYS A 62 5.92 -14.80 15.54
C LYS A 62 7.30 -15.45 15.55
N ILE A 63 8.27 -14.89 14.83
CA ILE A 63 9.66 -15.40 14.84
C ILE A 63 10.26 -15.27 16.25
N HIS A 64 10.03 -14.14 16.92
CA HIS A 64 10.48 -13.93 18.29
C HIS A 64 9.84 -14.93 19.27
N GLU A 65 8.53 -15.12 19.22
CA GLU A 65 7.80 -16.10 20.06
C GLU A 65 8.32 -17.54 19.88
N LEU A 66 8.77 -17.89 18.68
CA LEU A 66 9.29 -19.23 18.38
C LEU A 66 10.78 -19.41 18.69
N THR A 67 11.55 -18.34 18.79
CA THR A 67 13.02 -18.42 18.87
C THR A 67 13.64 -17.74 20.08
N GLU A 68 12.93 -16.80 20.73
CA GLU A 68 13.44 -15.92 21.79
C GLU A 68 14.76 -15.22 21.40
N GLY A 69 14.95 -14.97 20.10
CA GLY A 69 16.19 -14.39 19.57
C GLY A 69 17.26 -15.42 19.17
N ASP A 70 17.08 -16.72 19.41
CA ASP A 70 17.99 -17.77 18.94
C ASP A 70 17.80 -18.06 17.44
N CYS A 71 18.03 -17.06 16.60
CA CYS A 71 18.12 -17.17 15.15
C CYS A 71 18.99 -16.04 14.57
N ARG A 72 19.34 -16.15 13.30
CA ARG A 72 20.07 -15.12 12.54
C ARG A 72 19.17 -14.61 11.44
N ILE A 73 18.94 -13.30 11.37
CA ILE A 73 17.99 -12.73 10.41
C ILE A 73 18.73 -11.96 9.32
N ILE A 74 18.34 -12.17 8.07
CA ILE A 74 18.82 -11.41 6.91
C ILE A 74 17.62 -10.68 6.29
N ILE A 75 17.61 -9.35 6.33
CA ILE A 75 16.51 -8.55 5.80
C ILE A 75 16.86 -8.03 4.41
N GLY A 76 16.05 -8.41 3.42
CA GLY A 76 16.11 -7.88 2.06
C GLY A 76 14.94 -6.96 1.75
N SER A 77 15.21 -5.68 1.49
CA SER A 77 14.18 -4.72 1.08
C SER A 77 14.56 -3.82 -0.09
N HIS A 78 13.58 -3.05 -0.57
CA HIS A 78 13.80 -2.03 -1.58
C HIS A 78 13.34 -0.67 -1.07
N LEU A 79 13.96 0.38 -1.59
CA LEU A 79 13.61 1.77 -1.25
C LEU A 79 13.63 2.63 -2.51
N GLY A 80 12.50 3.26 -2.82
CA GLY A 80 12.32 4.11 -3.99
C GLY A 80 12.82 3.50 -5.30
N ARG A 81 13.13 4.33 -6.30
CA ARG A 81 13.46 3.88 -7.68
C ARG A 81 14.83 4.44 -8.09
N PRO A 82 15.94 3.88 -7.60
CA PRO A 82 17.27 4.46 -7.81
C PRO A 82 17.68 4.61 -9.29
N HIS A 83 17.26 3.70 -10.16
CA HIS A 83 17.64 3.72 -11.58
C HIS A 83 16.89 4.73 -12.45
N LYS A 84 15.88 5.43 -11.90
CA LYS A 84 15.10 6.44 -12.64
C LYS A 84 15.66 7.87 -12.50
N GLN A 85 16.60 8.10 -11.59
CA GLN A 85 17.23 9.42 -11.43
C GLN A 85 18.55 9.48 -12.21
N LYS A 86 18.63 10.37 -13.21
CA LYS A 86 19.88 10.64 -13.95
C LYS A 86 20.95 11.16 -12.98
N GLY A 87 22.11 10.51 -12.93
CA GLY A 87 23.34 11.04 -12.29
C GLY A 87 23.77 10.40 -10.96
N HIS A 88 22.97 9.54 -10.33
CA HIS A 88 23.36 8.88 -9.07
C HIS A 88 23.96 7.50 -9.36
N ILE A 89 25.29 7.36 -9.18
CA ILE A 89 26.06 6.13 -9.47
C ILE A 89 26.47 5.40 -8.17
N GLY A 90 26.14 5.93 -6.99
CA GLY A 90 26.44 5.34 -5.68
C GLY A 90 25.21 4.83 -4.91
N TRP A 91 25.46 3.97 -3.93
CA TRP A 91 24.45 3.47 -2.97
C TRP A 91 24.21 4.46 -1.82
N ASP A 92 24.89 5.61 -1.85
CA ASP A 92 24.93 6.70 -0.88
C ASP A 92 23.83 7.76 -1.07
N GLY A 93 22.95 7.57 -2.06
CA GLY A 93 21.84 8.48 -2.33
C GLY A 93 20.65 8.36 -1.37
N ILE A 94 19.58 9.11 -1.65
CA ILE A 94 18.30 9.11 -0.90
C ILE A 94 17.66 7.71 -0.77
N PHE A 95 18.05 6.75 -1.62
CA PHE A 95 17.52 5.38 -1.62
C PHE A 95 18.39 4.38 -0.83
N ASN A 96 19.23 4.86 0.08
CA ASN A 96 20.03 4.03 0.97
C ASN A 96 19.17 3.38 2.09
N ILE A 97 19.28 2.05 2.24
CA ILE A 97 18.56 1.28 3.28
C ILE A 97 19.03 1.62 4.70
N GLN A 98 20.18 2.28 4.86
CA GLN A 98 20.68 2.72 6.17
C GLN A 98 19.65 3.56 6.94
N PHE A 99 18.87 4.39 6.25
CA PHE A 99 17.81 5.18 6.89
C PHE A 99 16.72 4.29 7.50
N VAL A 100 16.37 3.20 6.80
CA VAL A 100 15.41 2.20 7.25
C VAL A 100 16.00 1.37 8.39
N SER A 101 17.25 0.89 8.27
CA SER A 101 17.88 0.06 9.32
C SER A 101 18.04 0.82 10.64
N SER A 102 18.37 2.11 10.57
CA SER A 102 18.53 2.96 11.77
C SER A 102 17.19 3.19 12.49
N HIS A 103 16.12 3.41 11.73
CA HIS A 103 14.77 3.52 12.31
C HIS A 103 14.29 2.17 12.87
N PHE A 104 14.60 1.07 12.17
CA PHE A 104 14.27 -0.28 12.62
C PHE A 104 14.94 -0.64 13.94
N ASP A 105 16.21 -0.27 14.13
CA ASP A 105 16.94 -0.45 15.39
C ASP A 105 16.21 0.23 16.56
N THR A 106 15.70 1.45 16.33
CA THR A 106 14.92 2.19 17.34
C THR A 106 13.66 1.41 17.74
N LEU A 107 12.89 0.93 16.76
CA LEU A 107 11.65 0.18 17.02
C LEU A 107 11.91 -1.17 17.69
N ILE A 108 12.94 -1.91 17.24
CA ILE A 108 13.30 -3.21 17.82
C ILE A 108 13.75 -3.06 19.27
N ARG A 109 14.57 -2.05 19.59
CA ARG A 109 15.02 -1.81 20.97
C ARG A 109 13.87 -1.47 21.91
N GLN A 110 12.87 -0.74 21.42
CA GLN A 110 11.66 -0.44 22.20
C GLN A 110 10.86 -1.71 22.55
N LEU A 111 10.80 -2.69 21.63
CA LEU A 111 10.00 -3.89 21.80
C LEU A 111 10.73 -5.03 22.51
N TYR A 112 12.03 -5.22 22.22
CA TYR A 112 12.79 -6.42 22.59
C TYR A 112 14.12 -6.12 23.30
N GLY A 113 14.38 -4.85 23.65
CA GLY A 113 15.63 -4.44 24.29
C GLY A 113 16.87 -4.80 23.46
N ASP A 114 17.85 -5.42 24.11
CA ASP A 114 19.12 -5.81 23.49
C ASP A 114 19.11 -7.25 22.92
N THR A 115 17.94 -7.91 22.85
CA THR A 115 17.81 -9.27 22.28
C THR A 115 18.34 -9.35 20.85
N TYR A 116 18.20 -8.26 20.08
CA TYR A 116 18.59 -8.21 18.69
C TYR A 116 19.68 -7.16 18.43
N THR A 117 20.68 -7.53 17.62
CA THR A 117 21.78 -6.63 17.23
C THR A 117 21.72 -6.36 15.73
N ILE A 118 21.59 -5.09 15.34
CA ILE A 118 21.52 -4.69 13.93
C ILE A 118 22.92 -4.59 13.31
N PHE A 119 23.11 -5.31 12.20
CA PHE A 119 24.25 -5.15 11.30
C PHE A 119 23.80 -4.33 10.08
N PRO A 120 24.32 -3.10 9.91
CA PRO A 120 23.85 -2.16 8.88
C PRO A 120 24.16 -2.65 7.45
N PRO A 121 23.45 -2.13 6.44
CA PRO A 121 23.74 -2.41 5.04
C PRO A 121 25.05 -1.79 4.56
N GLU A 122 25.64 -2.41 3.54
CA GLU A 122 26.84 -1.93 2.87
C GLU A 122 26.51 -0.76 1.95
N ILE A 123 27.41 0.22 1.92
CA ILE A 123 27.26 1.44 1.11
C ILE A 123 28.12 1.43 -0.16
N ILE A 124 28.96 0.39 -0.35
CA ILE A 124 29.76 0.21 -1.56
C ILE A 124 29.83 -1.26 -1.96
N ASP A 125 29.93 -1.50 -3.26
CA ASP A 125 29.89 -2.84 -3.86
C ASP A 125 31.01 -3.77 -3.41
N SER A 126 32.23 -3.25 -3.21
CA SER A 126 33.39 -4.06 -2.80
C SER A 126 33.22 -4.73 -1.44
N HIS A 127 32.33 -4.23 -0.60
CA HIS A 127 32.03 -4.81 0.72
C HIS A 127 30.85 -5.80 0.71
N MET A 128 30.14 -5.97 -0.42
CA MET A 128 28.97 -6.86 -0.52
C MET A 128 29.28 -8.30 -0.11
N LYS A 129 30.47 -8.79 -0.46
CA LYS A 129 30.89 -10.16 -0.13
C LYS A 129 30.95 -10.35 1.39
N HIS A 130 31.34 -9.31 2.13
CA HIS A 130 31.37 -9.33 3.59
C HIS A 130 29.98 -9.48 4.19
N SER A 131 28.92 -8.95 3.55
CA SER A 131 27.54 -9.03 4.04
C SER A 131 27.07 -10.47 4.26
N LEU A 132 27.43 -11.37 3.33
CA LEU A 132 27.01 -12.77 3.37
C LEU A 132 28.04 -13.64 4.10
N GLU A 133 29.32 -13.29 4.04
CA GLU A 133 30.40 -14.01 4.75
C GLU A 133 30.23 -13.98 6.28
N ILE A 134 29.71 -12.90 6.86
CA ILE A 134 29.44 -12.85 8.31
C ILE A 134 28.38 -13.86 8.74
N VAL A 135 27.42 -14.15 7.85
CA VAL A 135 26.35 -15.12 8.12
C VAL A 135 26.85 -16.54 7.86
N SER A 136 27.55 -16.77 6.74
CA SER A 136 28.03 -18.10 6.34
C SER A 136 28.97 -18.74 7.36
N HIS A 137 29.85 -17.95 7.98
CA HIS A 137 30.82 -18.42 8.96
C HIS A 137 30.27 -18.39 10.39
N LYS A 138 28.96 -18.17 10.58
CA LYS A 138 28.32 -18.03 11.90
C LYS A 138 29.00 -16.98 12.80
N ARG A 139 29.62 -15.95 12.19
CA ARG A 139 30.23 -14.82 12.91
C ARG A 139 29.17 -13.89 13.49
N MET A 140 28.01 -13.85 12.85
CA MET A 140 26.84 -13.20 13.42
C MET A 140 26.31 -14.02 14.61
N PRO A 141 26.19 -13.43 15.81
CA PRO A 141 25.61 -14.12 16.96
C PRO A 141 24.11 -14.41 16.72
N PRO A 142 23.52 -15.35 17.47
CA PRO A 142 22.06 -15.40 17.60
C PRO A 142 21.52 -14.02 18.02
N GLY A 143 20.38 -13.62 17.47
CA GLY A 143 19.82 -12.28 17.63
C GLY A 143 20.40 -11.27 16.64
N GLY A 144 21.41 -11.63 15.86
CA GLY A 144 21.95 -10.75 14.81
C GLY A 144 20.97 -10.57 13.65
N ILE A 145 20.75 -9.31 13.24
CA ILE A 145 19.91 -8.92 12.11
C ILE A 145 20.76 -8.19 11.08
N LYS A 146 21.04 -8.84 9.96
CA LYS A 146 21.76 -8.26 8.83
C LYS A 146 20.81 -7.60 7.83
N PHE A 147 20.91 -6.29 7.68
CA PHE A 147 20.28 -5.59 6.56
C PHE A 147 21.13 -5.74 5.30
N LEU A 148 20.51 -6.22 4.23
CA LEU A 148 21.09 -6.12 2.90
C LEU A 148 20.86 -4.72 2.36
N PRO A 149 21.76 -4.22 1.51
CA PRO A 149 21.54 -2.94 0.88
C PRO A 149 20.44 -3.04 -0.20
N ASN A 150 19.99 -1.89 -0.73
CA ASN A 150 18.74 -1.81 -1.50
C ASN A 150 18.73 -2.80 -2.67
N LEU A 151 17.80 -3.77 -2.63
CA LEU A 151 17.74 -4.86 -3.60
C LEU A 151 17.50 -4.38 -5.04
N ARG A 152 16.98 -3.15 -5.24
CA ARG A 152 16.88 -2.56 -6.58
C ARG A 152 18.25 -2.23 -7.17
N TYR A 153 19.28 -1.91 -6.39
CA TYR A 153 20.64 -1.77 -6.93
C TYR A 153 21.19 -3.12 -7.42
N LEU A 154 20.82 -4.22 -6.77
CA LEU A 154 21.37 -5.55 -7.03
C LEU A 154 20.64 -6.33 -8.12
N LEU A 155 19.32 -6.14 -8.23
CA LEU A 155 18.42 -7.08 -8.91
C LEU A 155 17.49 -6.42 -9.93
N ASP A 156 17.82 -5.24 -10.46
CA ASP A 156 16.99 -4.56 -11.46
C ASP A 156 16.92 -5.36 -12.78
N PRO A 157 15.72 -5.74 -13.26
CA PRO A 157 15.54 -6.44 -14.54
C PRO A 157 15.99 -5.62 -15.77
N SER A 158 16.02 -4.29 -15.68
CA SER A 158 16.37 -3.39 -16.79
C SER A 158 17.87 -3.27 -17.05
N LYS A 159 18.73 -3.83 -16.18
CA LYS A 159 20.19 -3.88 -16.31
C LYS A 159 20.70 -5.33 -16.20
N PRO A 160 20.48 -6.17 -17.22
CA PRO A 160 20.80 -7.60 -17.19
C PRO A 160 22.30 -7.93 -17.04
N ASP A 161 23.21 -7.03 -17.46
CA ASP A 161 24.66 -7.30 -17.47
C ASP A 161 25.32 -7.27 -16.08
N THR A 162 24.64 -6.73 -15.06
CA THR A 162 25.08 -6.74 -13.65
C THR A 162 24.09 -7.46 -12.74
N TYR A 163 23.20 -8.27 -13.32
CA TYR A 163 22.16 -9.03 -12.65
C TYR A 163 22.77 -10.20 -11.88
N ARG A 164 23.36 -9.94 -10.70
CA ARG A 164 24.15 -10.89 -9.89
C ARG A 164 23.35 -12.14 -9.51
N LYS A 165 23.41 -13.19 -10.33
CA LYS A 165 22.85 -14.50 -9.99
C LYS A 165 23.67 -15.09 -8.85
N GLU A 166 24.97 -14.83 -8.87
CA GLU A 166 25.98 -15.21 -7.88
C GLU A 166 25.55 -14.78 -6.48
N PHE A 167 25.12 -13.52 -6.32
CA PHE A 167 24.62 -13.02 -5.04
C PHE A 167 23.39 -13.81 -4.53
N ILE A 168 22.48 -14.19 -5.43
CA ILE A 168 21.30 -14.97 -5.07
C ILE A 168 21.67 -16.43 -4.74
N TYR A 169 22.64 -17.02 -5.44
CA TYR A 169 23.19 -18.32 -5.08
C TYR A 169 23.86 -18.30 -3.71
N GLU A 170 24.69 -17.30 -3.43
CA GLU A 170 25.31 -17.13 -2.10
C GLU A 170 24.24 -16.93 -1.02
N LEU A 171 23.25 -16.07 -1.27
CA LEU A 171 22.14 -15.84 -0.34
C LEU A 171 21.34 -17.13 -0.08
N ALA A 172 21.07 -17.92 -1.12
CA ALA A 172 20.44 -19.23 -1.00
C ALA A 172 21.29 -20.19 -0.17
N ASN A 173 22.62 -20.17 -0.33
CA ASN A 173 23.54 -21.04 0.41
C ASN A 173 23.58 -20.70 1.91
N VAL A 174 23.62 -19.42 2.27
CA VAL A 174 23.75 -18.98 3.67
C VAL A 174 22.44 -18.96 4.45
N SER A 175 21.29 -18.99 3.75
CA SER A 175 19.97 -18.99 4.38
C SER A 175 19.46 -20.42 4.52
N ASP A 176 18.90 -20.75 5.68
CA ASP A 176 18.21 -22.03 5.94
C ASP A 176 16.70 -21.92 5.70
N VAL A 177 16.14 -20.72 5.90
CA VAL A 177 14.71 -20.43 5.78
C VAL A 177 14.50 -19.18 4.93
N TYR A 178 13.54 -19.23 4.00
CA TYR A 178 13.06 -18.08 3.25
C TYR A 178 11.65 -17.71 3.70
N ILE A 179 11.43 -16.43 4.00
CA ILE A 179 10.12 -15.88 4.36
C ILE A 179 9.80 -14.69 3.44
N ASN A 180 8.71 -14.78 2.65
CA ASN A 180 8.22 -13.63 1.88
C ASN A 180 7.15 -12.85 2.66
N CYS A 181 7.45 -11.60 2.99
CA CYS A 181 6.50 -10.66 3.61
C CYS A 181 6.12 -9.49 2.67
N ALA A 182 6.62 -9.47 1.44
CA ALA A 182 6.55 -8.31 0.57
C ALA A 182 5.41 -8.41 -0.46
N PHE A 183 4.16 -8.38 0.00
CA PHE A 183 2.98 -8.40 -0.89
C PHE A 183 3.05 -7.34 -1.99
N GLY A 184 3.44 -6.11 -1.64
CA GLY A 184 3.61 -5.01 -2.61
C GLY A 184 4.66 -5.27 -3.70
N CYS A 185 5.56 -6.23 -3.52
CA CYS A 185 6.53 -6.66 -4.52
C CYS A 185 6.10 -7.91 -5.31
N SER A 186 5.08 -8.64 -4.85
CA SER A 186 4.70 -9.94 -5.39
C SER A 186 4.04 -9.87 -6.78
N HIS A 187 3.60 -8.70 -7.22
CA HIS A 187 3.15 -8.47 -8.60
C HIS A 187 4.32 -8.43 -9.61
N ARG A 188 5.57 -8.45 -9.15
CA ARG A 188 6.76 -8.39 -10.01
C ARG A 188 7.62 -9.64 -9.90
N THR A 189 8.09 -10.11 -11.04
CA THR A 189 9.05 -11.20 -11.12
C THR A 189 10.47 -10.68 -10.90
N THR A 190 10.90 -10.59 -9.63
CA THR A 190 12.29 -10.25 -9.26
C THR A 190 13.02 -11.50 -8.75
N LYS A 191 14.37 -11.54 -8.82
CA LYS A 191 15.11 -12.72 -8.33
C LYS A 191 14.82 -13.04 -6.87
N SER A 192 14.72 -12.02 -6.02
CA SER A 192 14.48 -12.21 -4.59
C SER A 192 13.10 -12.79 -4.28
N ILE A 193 12.14 -12.65 -5.21
CA ILE A 193 10.76 -13.11 -5.07
C ILE A 193 10.55 -14.46 -5.77
N LYS A 194 11.20 -14.69 -6.92
CA LYS A 194 11.01 -15.91 -7.72
C LYS A 194 12.21 -16.86 -7.65
N MET A 195 13.39 -16.40 -8.06
CA MET A 195 14.57 -17.25 -8.20
C MET A 195 15.12 -17.77 -6.86
N LEU A 196 15.20 -16.91 -5.83
CA LEU A 196 15.73 -17.29 -4.52
C LEU A 196 14.92 -18.42 -3.85
N PRO A 197 13.58 -18.32 -3.69
CA PRO A 197 12.82 -19.41 -3.09
C PRO A 197 12.86 -20.69 -3.94
N GLN A 198 12.87 -20.58 -5.28
CA GLN A 198 13.04 -21.75 -6.15
C GLN A 198 14.38 -22.46 -5.89
N LEU A 199 15.49 -21.73 -5.82
CA LEU A 199 16.80 -22.29 -5.51
C LEU A 199 16.84 -22.92 -4.12
N MET A 200 16.31 -22.24 -3.11
CA MET A 200 16.28 -22.78 -1.74
C MET A 200 15.46 -24.07 -1.68
N LYS A 201 14.33 -24.16 -2.39
CA LYS A 201 13.55 -25.40 -2.48
C LYS A 201 14.33 -26.54 -3.15
N THR A 202 15.10 -26.27 -4.22
CA THR A 202 15.98 -27.30 -4.82
C THR A 202 17.07 -27.82 -3.87
N GLN A 203 17.38 -27.05 -2.83
CA GLN A 203 18.31 -27.43 -1.75
C GLN A 203 17.60 -28.06 -0.53
N ASN A 204 16.31 -28.43 -0.67
CA ASN A 204 15.46 -28.95 0.42
C ASN A 204 15.37 -28.01 1.64
N LYS A 205 15.42 -26.70 1.40
CA LYS A 205 15.30 -25.69 2.45
C LYS A 205 13.87 -25.19 2.59
N LEU A 206 13.57 -24.64 3.76
CA LEU A 206 12.23 -24.18 4.12
C LEU A 206 11.91 -22.86 3.41
N VAL A 207 10.77 -22.81 2.72
CA VAL A 207 10.27 -21.63 1.98
C VAL A 207 8.83 -21.41 2.42
N VAL A 208 8.55 -20.25 3.03
CA VAL A 208 7.23 -19.95 3.58
C VAL A 208 6.75 -18.54 3.22
N ALA A 209 5.43 -18.38 3.19
CA ALA A 209 4.76 -17.09 3.19
C ALA A 209 4.75 -16.52 4.62
N GLY A 210 5.17 -15.27 4.78
CA GLY A 210 5.06 -14.55 6.03
C GLY A 210 3.60 -14.16 6.34
N ILE A 211 3.34 -13.83 7.61
CA ILE A 211 1.99 -13.50 8.11
C ILE A 211 1.39 -12.31 7.35
N LEU A 212 2.17 -11.24 7.13
CA LEU A 212 1.71 -10.07 6.37
C LEU A 212 1.27 -10.40 4.94
N LEU A 213 2.05 -11.24 4.24
CA LEU A 213 1.74 -11.63 2.88
C LEU A 213 0.41 -12.39 2.84
N ASN A 214 0.23 -13.33 3.77
CA ASN A 214 -1.00 -14.11 3.88
C ASN A 214 -2.22 -13.23 4.22
N GLN A 215 -2.08 -12.33 5.20
CA GLN A 215 -3.16 -11.41 5.58
C GLN A 215 -3.62 -10.52 4.41
N GLU A 216 -2.70 -9.99 3.61
CA GLU A 216 -3.03 -9.19 2.43
C GLU A 216 -3.84 -10.00 1.42
N ILE A 217 -3.40 -11.23 1.10
CA ILE A 217 -4.07 -12.12 0.15
C ILE A 217 -5.46 -12.54 0.65
N THR A 218 -5.56 -12.96 1.91
CA THR A 218 -6.82 -13.41 2.52
C THR A 218 -7.82 -12.27 2.61
N ASN A 219 -7.41 -11.07 3.07
CA ASN A 219 -8.33 -9.94 3.20
C ASN A 219 -8.79 -9.41 1.84
N LEU A 220 -7.89 -9.28 0.85
CA LEU A 220 -8.26 -8.88 -0.50
C LEU A 220 -9.12 -9.94 -1.20
N GLY A 221 -8.82 -11.22 -0.99
CA GLY A 221 -9.62 -12.33 -1.52
C GLY A 221 -11.02 -12.35 -0.94
N ASN A 222 -11.15 -12.24 0.39
CA ASN A 222 -12.45 -12.16 1.06
C ASN A 222 -13.26 -10.94 0.61
N PHE A 223 -12.61 -9.79 0.46
CA PHE A 223 -13.24 -8.60 -0.08
C PHE A 223 -13.67 -8.79 -1.54
N GLY A 224 -12.82 -9.37 -2.38
CA GLY A 224 -13.15 -9.72 -3.77
C GLY A 224 -14.36 -10.66 -3.87
N ARG A 225 -14.44 -11.68 -3.01
CA ARG A 225 -15.62 -12.59 -2.93
C ARG A 225 -16.90 -11.83 -2.62
N ARG A 226 -16.84 -10.85 -1.72
CA ARG A 226 -18.00 -9.99 -1.40
C ARG A 226 -18.44 -9.19 -2.63
N ILE A 227 -17.48 -8.61 -3.37
CA ILE A 227 -17.78 -7.87 -4.62
C ILE A 227 -18.44 -8.79 -5.64
N ILE A 228 -17.92 -9.99 -5.87
CA ILE A 228 -18.50 -10.95 -6.84
C ILE A 228 -19.90 -11.35 -6.41
N SER A 229 -20.12 -11.60 -5.11
CA SER A 229 -21.43 -12.03 -4.61
C SER A 229 -22.50 -10.94 -4.71
N GLN A 230 -22.15 -9.68 -4.49
CA GLN A 230 -23.07 -8.55 -4.43
C GLN A 230 -22.42 -7.27 -5.01
N PRO A 231 -22.18 -7.24 -6.34
CA PRO A 231 -21.49 -6.12 -6.97
C PRO A 231 -22.28 -4.81 -6.85
N SER A 232 -23.61 -4.89 -6.89
CA SER A 232 -24.53 -3.75 -6.72
C SER A 232 -24.53 -3.12 -5.33
N LYS A 233 -23.85 -3.72 -4.34
CA LYS A 233 -23.61 -3.12 -3.01
C LYS A 233 -22.18 -2.60 -2.83
N THR A 234 -21.43 -2.52 -3.92
CA THR A 234 -20.02 -2.11 -3.91
C THR A 234 -19.85 -0.73 -4.51
N VAL A 235 -19.15 0.14 -3.79
CA VAL A 235 -18.68 1.44 -4.31
C VAL A 235 -17.16 1.45 -4.35
N VAL A 236 -16.61 1.95 -5.45
CA VAL A 236 -15.17 2.13 -5.63
C VAL A 236 -14.86 3.61 -5.55
N VAL A 237 -13.90 3.99 -4.70
CA VAL A 237 -13.37 5.35 -4.62
C VAL A 237 -11.99 5.35 -5.27
N ALA A 238 -11.84 6.06 -6.38
CA ALA A 238 -10.58 6.17 -7.11
C ALA A 238 -10.04 7.61 -7.03
N GLY A 239 -8.81 7.75 -6.55
CA GLY A 239 -8.11 9.02 -6.46
C GLY A 239 -6.66 8.93 -6.95
N GLY A 240 -5.87 9.96 -6.66
CA GLY A 240 -4.48 10.08 -7.07
C GLY A 240 -4.31 10.91 -8.34
N ALA A 241 -3.13 10.79 -8.96
CA ALA A 241 -2.70 11.70 -10.02
C ALA A 241 -2.90 11.19 -11.45
N LYS A 242 -2.96 9.87 -11.67
CA LYS A 242 -2.95 9.25 -12.99
C LYS A 242 -4.05 8.22 -13.12
N VAL A 243 -4.78 8.27 -14.23
CA VAL A 243 -5.80 7.29 -14.67
C VAL A 243 -5.12 6.04 -15.19
N SER A 244 -4.00 6.18 -15.92
CA SER A 244 -3.23 5.07 -16.51
C SER A 244 -2.78 4.03 -15.47
N ASP A 245 -2.44 4.46 -14.25
CA ASP A 245 -2.06 3.57 -13.15
C ASP A 245 -3.21 2.69 -12.64
N LYS A 246 -4.48 3.04 -12.98
CA LYS A 246 -5.70 2.36 -12.49
C LYS A 246 -6.63 1.89 -13.61
N ILE A 247 -6.26 2.06 -14.87
CA ILE A 247 -7.15 1.82 -16.00
C ILE A 247 -7.72 0.40 -16.03
N ASN A 248 -6.87 -0.61 -15.84
CA ASN A 248 -7.29 -2.01 -15.93
C ASN A 248 -8.24 -2.40 -14.80
N VAL A 249 -7.91 -2.01 -13.56
CA VAL A 249 -8.75 -2.32 -12.40
C VAL A 249 -10.08 -1.55 -12.45
N LEU A 250 -10.10 -0.31 -12.95
CA LEU A 250 -11.34 0.45 -13.15
C LEU A 250 -12.22 -0.20 -14.22
N LYS A 251 -11.64 -0.60 -15.36
CA LYS A 251 -12.35 -1.40 -16.37
C LYS A 251 -12.89 -2.69 -15.75
N GLN A 252 -12.12 -3.38 -14.92
CA GLN A 252 -12.59 -4.60 -14.27
C GLN A 252 -13.77 -4.32 -13.33
N PHE A 253 -13.73 -3.27 -12.49
CA PHE A 253 -14.86 -2.92 -11.62
C PHE A 253 -16.13 -2.58 -12.42
N VAL A 254 -15.98 -1.83 -13.52
CA VAL A 254 -17.11 -1.54 -14.43
C VAL A 254 -17.66 -2.83 -15.03
N HIS A 255 -16.77 -3.74 -15.47
CA HIS A 255 -17.17 -5.03 -16.03
C HIS A 255 -17.92 -5.91 -15.01
N THR A 256 -17.43 -5.95 -13.77
CA THR A 256 -18.07 -6.66 -12.64
C THR A 256 -19.43 -6.06 -12.27
N GLY A 257 -19.75 -4.84 -12.72
CA GLY A 257 -21.06 -4.22 -12.48
C GLY A 257 -21.20 -3.67 -11.08
N VAL A 258 -20.14 -3.05 -10.54
CA VAL A 258 -20.22 -2.36 -9.26
C VAL A 258 -21.28 -1.25 -9.31
N LYS A 259 -21.83 -0.90 -8.15
CA LYS A 259 -22.89 0.11 -8.07
C LYS A 259 -22.44 1.47 -8.62
N ALA A 260 -21.30 1.94 -8.15
CA ALA A 260 -20.79 3.24 -8.50
C ALA A 260 -19.26 3.33 -8.33
N ILE A 261 -18.67 4.27 -9.07
CA ILE A 261 -17.26 4.64 -8.92
C ILE A 261 -17.20 6.15 -8.66
N PHE A 262 -16.73 6.53 -7.47
CA PHE A 262 -16.43 7.92 -7.12
C PHE A 262 -15.02 8.27 -7.60
N ILE A 263 -14.91 9.31 -8.44
CA ILE A 263 -13.64 9.77 -9.00
C ILE A 263 -13.23 11.09 -8.32
N GLY A 264 -12.09 11.09 -7.61
CA GLY A 264 -11.52 12.30 -7.01
C GLY A 264 -10.01 12.42 -7.27
N GLY A 265 -9.33 13.26 -6.49
CA GLY A 265 -7.90 13.55 -6.69
C GLY A 265 -7.63 14.28 -7.99
N LYS A 266 -6.35 14.49 -8.30
CA LYS A 266 -5.93 15.18 -9.54
C LYS A 266 -6.41 14.47 -10.81
N MET A 267 -6.62 13.14 -10.78
CA MET A 267 -7.12 12.39 -11.93
C MET A 267 -8.55 12.78 -12.35
N VAL A 268 -9.36 13.36 -11.45
CA VAL A 268 -10.70 13.86 -11.78
C VAL A 268 -10.67 14.90 -12.90
N ASN A 269 -9.58 15.68 -12.99
CA ASN A 269 -9.41 16.69 -14.03
C ASN A 269 -9.48 16.07 -15.43
N SER A 270 -8.88 14.90 -15.63
CA SER A 270 -8.93 14.17 -16.90
C SER A 270 -10.36 13.76 -17.27
N PHE A 271 -11.16 13.32 -16.29
CA PHE A 271 -12.56 12.96 -16.50
C PHE A 271 -13.44 14.19 -16.80
N LEU A 272 -13.25 15.30 -16.08
CA LEU A 272 -13.99 16.54 -16.32
C LEU A 272 -13.69 17.10 -17.72
N ILE A 273 -12.43 17.05 -18.15
CA ILE A 273 -12.02 17.45 -19.50
C ILE A 273 -12.63 16.52 -20.54
N ALA A 274 -12.55 15.20 -20.35
CA ALA A 274 -13.13 14.22 -21.26
C ALA A 274 -14.65 14.41 -21.43
N ARG A 275 -15.37 14.66 -20.33
CA ARG A 275 -16.81 14.95 -20.34
C ARG A 275 -17.12 16.22 -21.12
N LYS A 276 -16.38 17.31 -20.89
CA LYS A 276 -16.54 18.58 -21.62
C LYS A 276 -16.25 18.43 -23.12
N ALA A 277 -15.20 17.69 -23.48
CA ALA A 277 -14.81 17.42 -24.86
C ALA A 277 -15.91 16.64 -25.60
N LYS A 278 -16.46 15.60 -24.97
CA LYS A 278 -17.59 14.81 -25.51
C LYS A 278 -18.86 15.63 -25.67
N SER A 279 -19.23 16.43 -24.67
CA SER A 279 -20.43 17.30 -24.77
C SER A 279 -20.32 18.34 -25.89
N LYS A 280 -19.11 18.77 -26.23
CA LYS A 280 -18.86 19.73 -27.32
C LYS A 280 -18.60 19.07 -28.68
N ILE A 281 -18.52 17.73 -28.74
CA ILE A 281 -18.12 16.97 -29.94
C ILE A 281 -16.79 17.51 -30.48
N THR A 282 -15.83 17.75 -29.57
CA THR A 282 -14.49 18.23 -29.91
C THR A 282 -13.46 17.24 -29.39
N ASP A 283 -12.50 16.86 -30.22
CA ASP A 283 -11.36 16.08 -29.78
C ASP A 283 -10.50 16.89 -28.79
N PHE A 284 -9.89 16.18 -27.84
CA PHE A 284 -8.91 16.76 -26.92
C PHE A 284 -7.50 16.41 -27.38
N ASN A 285 -6.71 17.45 -27.67
CA ASN A 285 -5.40 17.35 -28.31
C ASN A 285 -4.43 18.33 -27.64
N LEU A 286 -3.14 18.26 -28.00
CA LEU A 286 -2.10 19.16 -27.49
C LEU A 286 -2.44 20.66 -27.61
N SER A 287 -3.12 21.05 -28.70
CA SER A 287 -3.52 22.45 -28.94
C SER A 287 -4.57 22.99 -27.96
N ASN A 288 -5.29 22.10 -27.28
CA ASN A 288 -6.46 22.44 -26.47
C ASN A 288 -6.23 22.18 -24.97
N ILE A 289 -4.98 21.92 -24.57
CA ILE A 289 -4.59 21.76 -23.17
C ILE A 289 -4.84 23.08 -22.43
N PRO A 290 -5.55 23.06 -21.29
CA PRO A 290 -5.78 24.27 -20.51
C PRO A 290 -4.50 24.88 -19.95
N ARG A 291 -4.47 26.22 -19.85
CA ARG A 291 -3.27 26.98 -19.45
C ARG A 291 -2.64 26.49 -18.13
N THR A 292 -3.44 26.17 -17.12
CA THR A 292 -2.89 25.77 -15.80
C THR A 292 -2.34 24.35 -15.78
N LEU A 293 -2.70 23.53 -16.77
CA LEU A 293 -2.24 22.14 -16.89
C LEU A 293 -1.11 21.98 -17.92
N LEU A 294 -0.86 23.02 -18.73
CA LEU A 294 0.19 23.02 -19.74
C LEU A 294 1.57 23.02 -19.06
N SER A 295 2.36 21.99 -19.35
CA SER A 295 3.74 21.86 -18.92
C SER A 295 4.71 22.36 -19.99
N THR A 296 5.90 22.81 -19.59
CA THR A 296 7.00 23.09 -20.52
C THR A 296 7.62 21.81 -21.11
N ASN A 297 7.30 20.65 -20.54
CA ASN A 297 7.75 19.35 -21.03
C ASN A 297 6.69 18.72 -21.94
N GLU A 298 7.03 18.54 -23.22
CA GLU A 298 6.17 17.90 -24.23
C GLU A 298 5.69 16.52 -23.80
N GLU A 299 6.55 15.68 -23.22
CA GLU A 299 6.19 14.34 -22.72
C GLU A 299 5.08 14.42 -21.65
N SER A 300 5.10 15.45 -20.80
CA SER A 300 4.06 15.64 -19.78
C SER A 300 2.72 16.03 -20.39
N ASN A 301 2.74 16.81 -21.47
CA ASN A 301 1.54 17.23 -22.20
C ASN A 301 0.93 16.06 -23.00
N GLU A 302 1.75 15.27 -23.67
CA GLU A 302 1.32 14.04 -24.35
C GLU A 302 0.71 13.04 -23.36
N ASN A 303 1.36 12.87 -22.19
CA ASN A 303 0.81 12.04 -21.12
C ASN A 303 -0.58 12.54 -20.70
N LEU A 304 -0.78 13.85 -20.50
CA LEU A 304 -2.10 14.39 -20.14
C LEU A 304 -3.17 14.08 -21.20
N VAL A 305 -2.85 14.20 -22.49
CA VAL A 305 -3.78 13.85 -23.58
C VAL A 305 -4.17 12.38 -23.50
N ASN A 306 -3.20 11.48 -23.26
CA ASN A 306 -3.46 10.06 -23.06
C ASN A 306 -4.35 9.82 -21.82
N GLU A 307 -4.08 10.46 -20.69
CA GLU A 307 -4.90 10.35 -19.48
C GLU A 307 -6.36 10.79 -19.71
N VAL A 308 -6.59 11.85 -20.50
CA VAL A 308 -7.94 12.30 -20.88
C VAL A 308 -8.63 11.29 -21.80
N SER A 309 -7.90 10.72 -22.77
CA SER A 309 -8.43 9.66 -23.64
C SER A 309 -8.89 8.44 -22.82
N LEU A 310 -8.02 7.96 -21.92
CA LEU A 310 -8.34 6.83 -21.04
C LEU A 310 -9.53 7.10 -20.11
N ALA A 311 -9.65 8.33 -19.59
CA ALA A 311 -10.82 8.73 -18.82
C ALA A 311 -12.09 8.70 -19.68
N GLY A 312 -12.00 9.15 -20.94
CA GLY A 312 -13.06 9.06 -21.93
C GLY A 312 -13.54 7.61 -22.14
N GLU A 313 -12.62 6.67 -22.34
CA GLU A 313 -12.93 5.24 -22.49
C GLU A 313 -13.69 4.67 -21.28
N ILE A 314 -13.28 5.03 -20.05
CA ILE A 314 -13.95 4.58 -18.83
C ILE A 314 -15.38 5.14 -18.77
N ILE A 315 -15.58 6.40 -19.14
CA ILE A 315 -16.92 7.02 -19.16
C ILE A 315 -17.85 6.26 -20.10
N ASP A 316 -17.41 5.94 -21.31
CA ASP A 316 -18.24 5.19 -22.27
C ASP A 316 -18.53 3.80 -21.73
N PHE A 317 -17.51 3.11 -21.23
CA PHE A 317 -17.68 1.76 -20.73
C PHE A 317 -18.61 1.68 -19.51
N ALA A 318 -18.55 2.67 -18.62
CA ALA A 318 -19.43 2.77 -17.47
C ALA A 318 -20.88 3.04 -17.89
N ASN A 319 -21.10 3.91 -18.87
CA ASN A 319 -22.43 4.15 -19.45
C ASN A 319 -23.00 2.88 -20.09
N ASP A 320 -22.20 2.17 -20.89
CA ASP A 320 -22.61 0.92 -21.55
C ASP A 320 -23.00 -0.18 -20.55
N LYS A 321 -22.34 -0.20 -19.39
CA LYS A 321 -22.57 -1.18 -18.31
C LYS A 321 -23.54 -0.70 -17.23
N ASN A 322 -24.10 0.51 -17.36
CA ASN A 322 -24.97 1.14 -16.35
C ASN A 322 -24.31 1.25 -14.96
N VAL A 323 -23.00 1.47 -14.91
CA VAL A 323 -22.25 1.73 -13.68
C VAL A 323 -22.20 3.24 -13.46
N ASN A 324 -22.63 3.70 -12.28
CA ASN A 324 -22.71 5.14 -12.01
C ASN A 324 -21.31 5.74 -11.75
N LEU A 325 -20.89 6.71 -12.57
CA LEU A 325 -19.70 7.50 -12.28
C LEU A 325 -20.09 8.75 -11.49
N ILE A 326 -19.56 8.86 -10.28
CA ILE A 326 -19.84 9.95 -9.35
C ILE A 326 -18.65 10.90 -9.31
N PHE A 327 -18.93 12.20 -9.41
CA PHE A 327 -17.94 13.27 -9.35
C PHE A 327 -18.22 14.18 -8.14
N PRO A 328 -17.19 14.86 -7.60
CA PRO A 328 -17.37 15.88 -6.57
C PRO A 328 -18.31 16.99 -7.02
N GLU A 329 -19.08 17.52 -6.06
CA GLU A 329 -20.01 18.63 -6.26
C GLU A 329 -19.30 20.00 -6.25
N ASP A 330 -18.17 20.07 -5.56
CA ASP A 330 -17.34 21.25 -5.39
C ASP A 330 -15.88 20.88 -5.10
N TYR A 331 -14.99 21.85 -5.30
CA TYR A 331 -13.55 21.65 -5.31
C TYR A 331 -12.86 22.81 -4.61
N LYS A 332 -11.79 22.50 -3.86
CA LYS A 332 -10.83 23.52 -3.40
C LYS A 332 -9.89 23.87 -4.54
N CYS A 333 -9.93 25.14 -4.95
CA CYS A 333 -9.18 25.68 -6.08
C CYS A 333 -8.23 26.79 -5.64
N VAL A 334 -7.14 26.93 -6.38
CA VAL A 334 -6.15 28.02 -6.23
C VAL A 334 -5.77 28.58 -7.59
N ASP A 335 -5.37 29.85 -7.64
CA ASP A 335 -4.82 30.45 -8.86
C ASP A 335 -3.43 29.89 -9.17
N GLU A 336 -2.63 29.63 -8.13
CA GLU A 336 -1.26 29.13 -8.23
C GLU A 336 -0.96 28.09 -7.15
N PHE A 337 -0.05 27.17 -7.43
CA PHE A 337 0.27 26.05 -6.53
C PHE A 337 0.69 26.50 -5.12
N LYS A 338 1.34 27.65 -4.99
CA LYS A 338 1.82 28.20 -3.70
C LYS A 338 0.90 29.27 -3.11
N ALA A 339 -0.33 29.40 -3.60
CA ALA A 339 -1.27 30.39 -3.08
C ALA A 339 -1.49 30.18 -1.56
N PRO A 340 -1.59 31.26 -0.77
CA PRO A 340 -1.74 31.17 0.69
C PRO A 340 -3.12 30.68 1.12
N SER A 341 -4.12 30.78 0.24
CA SER A 341 -5.51 30.43 0.51
C SER A 341 -6.14 29.79 -0.73
N PHE A 342 -7.16 28.96 -0.51
CA PHE A 342 -8.00 28.40 -1.56
C PHE A 342 -9.39 29.07 -1.58
N PHE A 343 -10.10 28.90 -2.68
CA PHE A 343 -11.53 29.21 -2.80
C PHE A 343 -12.28 27.98 -3.31
N ILE A 344 -13.62 28.03 -3.26
CA ILE A 344 -14.48 26.91 -3.63
C ILE A 344 -15.13 27.17 -4.98
N GLU A 345 -15.04 26.19 -5.88
CA GLU A 345 -15.70 26.20 -7.19
C GLU A 345 -16.56 24.93 -7.34
N SER A 346 -17.75 25.05 -7.94
CA SER A 346 -18.59 23.88 -8.25
C SER A 346 -18.00 23.02 -9.37
N GLU A 347 -17.29 23.66 -10.31
CA GLU A 347 -16.52 22.96 -11.34
C GLU A 347 -15.29 23.81 -11.71
N PRO A 348 -14.07 23.26 -11.65
CA PRO A 348 -12.86 24.05 -11.93
C PRO A 348 -12.77 24.48 -13.40
N ASP A 349 -12.47 25.77 -13.62
CA ASP A 349 -12.02 26.31 -14.91
C ASP A 349 -10.50 26.16 -15.02
N PHE A 350 -10.04 25.06 -15.62
CA PHE A 350 -8.61 24.77 -15.80
C PHE A 350 -7.87 25.78 -16.71
N GLN A 351 -8.54 26.78 -17.29
CA GLN A 351 -7.83 27.90 -17.91
C GLN A 351 -7.29 28.90 -16.86
N LYS A 352 -7.82 28.87 -15.65
CA LYS A 352 -7.55 29.87 -14.60
C LYS A 352 -7.05 29.26 -13.30
N VAL A 353 -7.55 28.07 -12.93
CA VAL A 353 -7.34 27.51 -11.59
C VAL A 353 -6.69 26.14 -11.61
N LEU A 354 -6.09 25.78 -10.47
CA LEU A 354 -5.64 24.45 -10.11
C LEU A 354 -6.58 23.87 -9.05
N GLN A 355 -7.04 22.64 -9.25
CA GLN A 355 -7.78 21.87 -8.26
C GLN A 355 -6.81 21.17 -7.30
N MET A 356 -7.03 21.34 -6.00
CA MET A 356 -6.11 20.85 -4.95
C MET A 356 -6.73 19.77 -4.06
N ASP A 357 -8.02 19.86 -3.73
CA ASP A 357 -8.76 18.86 -2.95
C ASP A 357 -10.27 19.00 -3.20
N LEU A 358 -11.07 18.21 -2.50
CA LEU A 358 -12.53 18.28 -2.49
C LEU A 358 -13.05 19.48 -1.70
N GLY A 359 -14.15 20.06 -2.16
CA GLY A 359 -14.82 21.14 -1.46
C GLY A 359 -15.68 20.67 -0.27
N PRO A 360 -16.09 21.61 0.60
CA PRO A 360 -16.85 21.31 1.81
C PRO A 360 -18.21 20.67 1.53
N LYS A 361 -18.89 21.02 0.43
CA LYS A 361 -20.20 20.45 0.10
C LYS A 361 -20.09 18.98 -0.24
N THR A 362 -19.07 18.60 -1.01
CA THR A 362 -18.76 17.21 -1.33
C THR A 362 -18.46 16.41 -0.05
N ILE A 363 -17.70 17.01 0.88
CA ILE A 363 -17.33 16.38 2.15
C ILE A 363 -18.56 16.15 3.03
N GLU A 364 -19.42 17.17 3.17
CA GLU A 364 -20.65 17.09 3.96
C GLU A 364 -21.60 16.02 3.40
N ASN A 365 -21.71 15.95 2.08
CA ASN A 365 -22.56 14.98 1.40
C ASN A 365 -21.94 13.60 1.22
N PHE A 366 -20.68 13.35 1.62
CA PHE A 366 -20.01 12.09 1.33
C PHE A 366 -20.80 10.86 1.74
N LYS A 367 -21.40 10.89 2.92
CA LYS A 367 -22.21 9.77 3.40
C LYS A 367 -23.39 9.50 2.47
N ASN A 368 -24.08 10.54 2.02
CA ASN A 368 -25.20 10.41 1.09
C ASN A 368 -24.73 10.04 -0.33
N THR A 369 -23.55 10.49 -0.74
CA THR A 369 -23.03 10.29 -2.09
C THR A 369 -22.39 8.91 -2.26
N ILE A 370 -21.61 8.46 -1.28
CA ILE A 370 -20.82 7.21 -1.34
C ILE A 370 -21.54 6.05 -0.66
N LEU A 371 -22.27 6.31 0.42
CA LEU A 371 -22.88 5.27 1.26
C LEU A 371 -24.40 5.25 1.20
N SER A 372 -25.02 5.96 0.25
CA SER A 372 -26.46 5.84 0.00
C SER A 372 -26.83 4.42 -0.43
N ASP A 373 -28.08 4.05 -0.14
CA ASP A 373 -28.75 2.93 -0.80
C ASP A 373 -28.03 1.56 -0.63
N GLY A 374 -27.88 1.10 0.61
CA GLY A 374 -27.51 -0.29 0.90
C GLY A 374 -26.08 -0.71 0.52
N VAL A 375 -25.15 0.24 0.46
CA VAL A 375 -23.72 -0.05 0.22
C VAL A 375 -23.13 -0.81 1.41
N GLU A 376 -22.45 -1.92 1.12
CA GLU A 376 -21.82 -2.79 2.13
C GLU A 376 -20.32 -2.96 1.88
N ASN A 377 -19.83 -2.60 0.70
CA ASN A 377 -18.43 -2.77 0.33
C ASN A 377 -17.88 -1.47 -0.25
N VAL A 378 -16.79 -0.96 0.32
CA VAL A 378 -16.06 0.19 -0.24
C VAL A 378 -14.60 -0.18 -0.48
N PHE A 379 -14.17 -0.01 -1.73
CA PHE A 379 -12.75 -0.08 -2.09
C PHE A 379 -12.22 1.31 -2.38
N TRP A 380 -11.30 1.82 -1.57
CA TRP A 380 -10.69 3.13 -1.79
C TRP A 380 -9.23 3.00 -2.21
N ASN A 381 -8.86 3.57 -3.36
CA ASN A 381 -7.48 3.59 -3.83
C ASN A 381 -7.07 4.94 -4.42
N GLY A 382 -6.18 5.64 -3.72
CA GLY A 382 -5.59 6.92 -4.12
C GLY A 382 -6.15 8.12 -3.33
N PRO A 383 -5.30 9.09 -2.95
CA PRO A 383 -5.73 10.34 -2.28
C PRO A 383 -6.75 11.14 -3.10
N LEU A 384 -7.67 11.83 -2.43
CA LEU A 384 -8.68 12.69 -3.07
C LEU A 384 -8.23 14.15 -3.21
N GLY A 385 -7.10 14.50 -2.62
CA GLY A 385 -6.45 15.82 -2.71
C GLY A 385 -4.93 15.74 -2.65
N ALA A 386 -4.29 16.89 -2.73
CA ALA A 386 -2.84 17.09 -2.63
C ALA A 386 -2.36 16.93 -1.18
N TYR A 387 -2.53 15.73 -0.63
CA TYR A 387 -2.25 15.43 0.77
C TYR A 387 -0.79 15.69 1.16
N ASP A 388 0.14 15.60 0.21
CA ASP A 388 1.58 15.80 0.37
C ASP A 388 2.03 17.25 0.08
N HIS A 389 1.09 18.19 -0.03
CA HIS A 389 1.41 19.58 -0.28
C HIS A 389 2.36 20.14 0.81
N PRO A 390 3.47 20.78 0.42
CA PRO A 390 4.57 21.08 1.34
C PRO A 390 4.23 22.11 2.41
N THR A 391 3.26 23.00 2.15
CA THR A 391 2.98 24.15 3.00
C THR A 391 1.52 24.27 3.44
N ASN A 392 0.62 23.43 2.93
CA ASN A 392 -0.81 23.53 3.22
C ASN A 392 -1.36 22.14 3.49
N HIS A 393 -1.79 21.89 4.72
CA HIS A 393 -2.30 20.59 5.16
C HIS A 393 -3.80 20.42 4.89
N ASP A 394 -4.51 21.51 4.56
CA ASP A 394 -5.95 21.53 4.31
C ASP A 394 -6.32 20.77 3.03
N TYR A 395 -5.35 20.50 2.15
CA TYR A 395 -5.53 19.70 0.94
C TYR A 395 -5.52 18.18 1.18
N ALA A 396 -5.48 17.76 2.46
CA ALA A 396 -5.72 16.38 2.87
C ALA A 396 -7.12 16.17 3.47
N GLU A 397 -7.89 17.24 3.71
CA GLU A 397 -9.16 17.19 4.44
C GLU A 397 -10.19 16.27 3.79
N GLY A 398 -10.35 16.34 2.46
CA GLY A 398 -11.30 15.48 1.76
C GLY A 398 -10.97 13.99 1.91
N SER A 399 -9.68 13.66 1.88
CA SER A 399 -9.23 12.28 2.07
C SER A 399 -9.38 11.81 3.52
N LEU A 400 -9.08 12.69 4.49
CA LEU A 400 -9.24 12.41 5.92
C LEU A 400 -10.71 12.21 6.30
N ALA A 401 -11.60 13.05 5.78
CA ALA A 401 -13.03 12.96 6.04
C ALA A 401 -13.60 11.64 5.51
N LEU A 402 -13.19 11.20 4.31
CA LEU A 402 -13.59 9.88 3.81
C LEU A 402 -13.05 8.76 4.70
N ALA A 403 -11.78 8.81 5.10
CA ALA A 403 -11.19 7.80 5.97
C ALA A 403 -11.96 7.65 7.29
N GLN A 404 -12.28 8.77 7.94
CA GLN A 404 -13.06 8.83 9.17
C GLN A 404 -14.48 8.25 8.97
N LEU A 405 -15.14 8.63 7.88
CA LEU A 405 -16.48 8.13 7.55
C LEU A 405 -16.47 6.61 7.38
N LEU A 406 -15.57 6.08 6.56
CA LEU A 406 -15.48 4.63 6.31
C LEU A 406 -15.18 3.86 7.59
N PHE A 407 -14.36 4.43 8.48
CA PHE A 407 -14.06 3.81 9.77
C PHE A 407 -15.24 3.82 10.74
N GLU A 408 -15.96 4.94 10.83
CA GLU A 408 -17.17 5.03 11.65
C GLU A 408 -18.20 3.98 11.20
N GLU A 409 -18.34 3.78 9.89
CA GLU A 409 -19.25 2.76 9.35
C GLU A 409 -18.78 1.34 9.64
N THR A 410 -17.47 1.02 9.52
CA THR A 410 -16.98 -0.32 9.89
C THR A 410 -17.03 -0.59 11.40
N LEU A 411 -17.07 0.44 12.24
CA LEU A 411 -17.25 0.30 13.70
C LEU A 411 -18.72 0.09 14.08
N THR A 412 -19.66 0.68 13.33
CA THR A 412 -21.09 0.68 13.67
C THR A 412 -21.92 -0.34 12.89
N ASN A 413 -21.43 -0.81 11.73
CA ASN A 413 -22.14 -1.75 10.87
C ASN A 413 -21.28 -2.99 10.58
N GLN A 414 -21.69 -4.12 11.17
CA GLN A 414 -20.98 -5.41 11.01
C GLN A 414 -20.99 -5.95 9.58
N ASN A 415 -21.97 -5.55 8.76
CA ASN A 415 -22.05 -5.98 7.36
C ASN A 415 -21.22 -5.08 6.44
N PHE A 416 -20.75 -3.94 6.92
CA PHE A 416 -19.96 -3.00 6.13
C PHE A 416 -18.48 -3.39 6.13
N SER A 417 -17.85 -3.38 4.96
CA SER A 417 -16.43 -3.65 4.78
C SER A 417 -15.77 -2.56 3.95
N ALA A 418 -14.66 -2.02 4.45
CA ALA A 418 -13.86 -1.03 3.77
C ALA A 418 -12.43 -1.54 3.59
N VAL A 419 -11.94 -1.49 2.35
CA VAL A 419 -10.56 -1.77 2.01
C VAL A 419 -9.91 -0.52 1.45
N ILE A 420 -8.86 -0.05 2.11
CA ILE A 420 -8.03 1.06 1.65
C ILE A 420 -6.80 0.47 0.98
N GLY A 421 -6.74 0.56 -0.35
CA GLY A 421 -5.57 0.19 -1.14
C GLY A 421 -4.67 1.37 -1.42
N GLY A 422 -3.35 1.15 -1.42
CA GLY A 422 -2.39 2.17 -1.82
C GLY A 422 -1.53 2.69 -0.67
N GLY A 423 -0.24 2.88 -0.94
CA GLY A 423 0.67 3.49 0.04
C GLY A 423 0.28 4.92 0.38
N ASP A 424 -0.11 5.71 -0.63
CA ASP A 424 -0.51 7.11 -0.43
C ASP A 424 -1.81 7.25 0.36
N SER A 425 -2.81 6.39 0.10
CA SER A 425 -4.06 6.36 0.89
C SER A 425 -3.82 5.92 2.34
N ALA A 426 -2.92 4.95 2.56
CA ALA A 426 -2.53 4.56 3.91
C ALA A 426 -1.82 5.70 4.66
N ALA A 427 -0.94 6.45 3.99
CA ALA A 427 -0.23 7.58 4.59
C ALA A 427 -1.17 8.70 5.06
N ILE A 428 -2.33 8.88 4.43
CA ILE A 428 -3.36 9.84 4.87
C ILE A 428 -3.87 9.51 6.27
N LEU A 429 -4.00 8.23 6.62
CA LEU A 429 -4.51 7.80 7.93
C LEU A 429 -3.64 8.27 9.09
N ASN A 430 -2.35 8.50 8.83
CA ASN A 430 -1.40 8.99 9.81
C ASN A 430 -1.48 10.52 10.04
N LYS A 431 -2.26 11.24 9.23
CA LYS A 431 -2.44 12.70 9.37
C LYS A 431 -3.51 13.10 10.39
N ILE A 432 -4.39 12.18 10.80
CA ILE A 432 -5.33 12.44 11.90
C ILE A 432 -4.58 12.48 13.24
N SER A 433 -4.97 13.32 14.18
CA SER A 433 -4.41 13.22 15.54
C SER A 433 -5.00 12.03 16.31
N SER A 434 -4.21 11.43 17.20
CA SER A 434 -4.66 10.32 18.05
C SER A 434 -5.88 10.69 18.90
N ASN A 435 -5.92 11.92 19.43
CA ASN A 435 -7.06 12.43 20.17
C ASN A 435 -8.34 12.50 19.33
N GLN A 436 -8.26 12.99 18.09
CA GLN A 436 -9.41 13.02 17.18
C GLN A 436 -9.90 11.60 16.88
N LEU A 437 -9.00 10.66 16.63
CA LEU A 437 -9.35 9.27 16.35
C LEU A 437 -10.00 8.59 17.57
N LYS A 438 -9.43 8.76 18.77
CA LYS A 438 -10.00 8.26 20.04
C LYS A 438 -11.40 8.81 20.28
N ASN A 439 -11.60 10.11 20.07
CA ASN A 439 -12.92 10.74 20.19
C ASN A 439 -13.93 10.19 19.18
N LEU A 440 -13.51 9.95 17.94
CA LEU A 440 -14.35 9.31 16.92
C LEU A 440 -14.77 7.90 17.38
N ILE A 441 -13.81 7.07 17.83
CA ILE A 441 -14.08 5.71 18.30
C ILE A 441 -15.03 5.72 19.50
N LYS A 442 -14.76 6.57 20.49
CA LYS A 442 -15.61 6.74 21.68
C LYS A 442 -17.05 7.08 21.28
N ARG A 443 -17.22 8.07 20.41
CA ARG A 443 -18.54 8.46 19.88
C ARG A 443 -19.25 7.29 19.18
N CYS A 444 -18.53 6.48 18.40
CA CYS A 444 -19.11 5.32 17.71
C CYS A 444 -19.59 4.25 18.69
N ILE A 445 -18.82 3.99 19.73
CA ILE A 445 -19.18 3.01 20.78
C ILE A 445 -20.37 3.52 21.59
N GLU A 446 -20.35 4.79 22.00
CA GLU A 446 -21.46 5.40 22.76
C GLU A 446 -22.81 5.35 22.01
N LYS A 447 -22.78 5.49 20.67
CA LYS A 447 -23.98 5.36 19.82
C LYS A 447 -24.57 3.94 19.83
N GLN A 448 -23.79 2.92 20.12
CA GLN A 448 -24.24 1.52 20.16
C GLN A 448 -24.79 1.10 21.54
N LEU A 449 -24.58 1.92 22.57
CA LEU A 449 -25.06 1.64 23.91
C LEU A 449 -26.56 1.91 24.02
N ALA A 450 -27.28 0.93 24.60
CA ALA A 450 -28.71 1.03 24.85
C ALA A 450 -29.06 2.21 25.77
N GLU A 451 -30.26 2.77 25.56
CA GLU A 451 -30.79 3.93 26.28
C GLU A 451 -30.69 3.90 27.83
N PRO A 452 -30.93 2.77 28.54
CA PRO A 452 -30.87 2.77 30.01
C PRO A 452 -29.45 2.92 30.58
N ILE A 453 -28.41 2.88 29.75
CA ILE A 453 -27.02 3.05 30.20
C ILE A 453 -26.75 4.55 30.37
N ASN A 454 -26.48 4.97 31.60
CA ASN A 454 -26.02 6.33 31.87
C ASN A 454 -24.60 6.53 31.31
N ARG A 455 -24.51 7.24 30.19
CA ARG A 455 -23.26 7.49 29.46
C ARG A 455 -22.27 8.35 30.24
N ASP A 456 -22.76 9.22 31.13
CA ASP A 456 -21.91 10.11 31.95
C ASP A 456 -21.07 9.32 32.98
N LEU A 457 -21.41 8.06 33.23
CA LEU A 457 -20.68 7.17 34.13
C LEU A 457 -19.64 6.29 33.42
N LEU A 458 -19.54 6.38 32.09
CA LEU A 458 -18.61 5.56 31.31
C LEU A 458 -17.29 6.30 31.09
N ASN A 459 -16.22 5.73 31.65
CA ASN A 459 -14.87 6.12 31.30
C ASN A 459 -14.29 5.12 30.30
N MET A 460 -13.73 5.65 29.21
CA MET A 460 -13.08 4.88 28.15
C MET A 460 -11.68 5.43 27.95
N GLU A 461 -10.69 4.63 28.29
CA GLU A 461 -9.28 4.98 28.14
C GLU A 461 -8.62 4.09 27.10
N PHE A 462 -7.78 4.71 26.28
CA PHE A 462 -6.97 3.99 25.29
C PHE A 462 -5.55 3.89 25.85
N PRO A 463 -5.05 2.68 26.16
CA PRO A 463 -3.71 2.50 26.72
C PRO A 463 -2.60 2.84 25.71
N VAL A 464 -2.95 2.96 24.44
CA VAL A 464 -2.05 3.26 23.33
C VAL A 464 -2.39 4.63 22.76
N ASP A 465 -1.37 5.47 22.56
CA ASP A 465 -1.48 6.76 21.88
C ASP A 465 -0.81 6.70 20.49
N ASP A 466 -1.22 5.70 19.70
CA ASP A 466 -0.67 5.43 18.37
C ASP A 466 -1.80 5.23 17.37
N ASN A 467 -1.88 6.12 16.38
CA ASN A 467 -2.86 6.06 15.29
C ASN A 467 -2.80 4.73 14.53
N TYR A 468 -1.58 4.22 14.33
CA TYR A 468 -1.40 2.98 13.58
C TYR A 468 -2.15 1.83 14.27
N VAL A 469 -2.08 1.73 15.60
CA VAL A 469 -2.76 0.68 16.35
C VAL A 469 -4.27 0.84 16.28
N LEU A 470 -4.76 2.07 16.48
CA LEU A 470 -6.19 2.39 16.46
C LEU A 470 -6.82 2.08 15.10
N TRP A 471 -6.15 2.41 14.00
CA TRP A 471 -6.66 2.14 12.65
C TRP A 471 -6.67 0.66 12.27
N ASN A 472 -5.62 -0.08 12.61
CA ASN A 472 -5.41 -1.43 12.07
C ASN A 472 -6.02 -2.55 12.92
N TYR A 473 -6.34 -2.31 14.19
CA TYR A 473 -6.71 -3.38 15.12
C TYR A 473 -8.06 -3.20 15.84
N LEU A 474 -8.74 -2.05 15.71
CA LEU A 474 -10.05 -1.84 16.33
C LEU A 474 -11.23 -2.38 15.54
N SER A 475 -11.10 -2.54 14.22
CA SER A 475 -12.15 -3.10 13.36
C SER A 475 -11.56 -4.17 12.44
N SER A 476 -12.17 -5.36 12.44
CA SER A 476 -11.80 -6.45 11.52
C SER A 476 -12.24 -6.19 10.07
N ASN A 477 -13.21 -5.30 9.88
CA ASN A 477 -13.80 -5.02 8.57
C ASN A 477 -13.21 -3.77 7.90
N PHE A 478 -12.24 -3.12 8.56
CA PHE A 478 -11.47 -2.01 8.02
C PHE A 478 -10.04 -2.46 7.76
N PHE A 479 -9.71 -2.69 6.48
CA PHE A 479 -8.41 -3.21 6.10
C PHE A 479 -7.61 -2.19 5.29
N VAL A 480 -6.41 -1.85 5.78
CA VAL A 480 -5.48 -0.98 5.09
C VAL A 480 -4.41 -1.84 4.41
N SER A 481 -4.43 -1.90 3.09
CA SER A 481 -3.46 -2.67 2.31
C SER A 481 -2.19 -1.86 2.03
N THR A 482 -1.03 -2.48 2.25
CA THR A 482 0.28 -1.89 1.90
C THR A 482 0.77 -2.28 0.50
N GLY A 483 -0.02 -3.08 -0.23
CA GLY A 483 0.37 -3.67 -1.52
C GLY A 483 0.46 -2.68 -2.68
N GLY A 484 -0.21 -1.53 -2.59
CA GLY A 484 -0.24 -0.55 -3.68
C GLY A 484 -0.72 -1.16 -4.99
N GLY A 485 0.13 -1.12 -6.02
CA GLY A 485 -0.16 -1.74 -7.32
C GLY A 485 -0.40 -3.25 -7.25
N ALA A 486 0.19 -3.96 -6.28
CA ALA A 486 -0.06 -5.39 -6.10
C ALA A 486 -1.51 -5.66 -5.69
N SER A 487 -2.11 -4.81 -4.85
CA SER A 487 -3.51 -4.94 -4.43
C SER A 487 -4.46 -4.71 -5.60
N LEU A 488 -4.12 -3.75 -6.48
CA LEU A 488 -4.89 -3.48 -7.70
C LEU A 488 -4.83 -4.65 -8.68
N GLU A 489 -3.61 -5.14 -8.98
CA GLU A 489 -3.42 -6.26 -9.91
C GLU A 489 -4.04 -7.56 -9.37
N PHE A 490 -3.97 -7.77 -8.05
CA PHE A 490 -4.64 -8.88 -7.39
C PHE A 490 -6.15 -8.82 -7.62
N LEU A 491 -6.79 -7.70 -7.26
CA LEU A 491 -8.24 -7.56 -7.41
C LEU A 491 -8.69 -7.61 -8.87
N GLU A 492 -7.92 -7.01 -9.79
CA GLU A 492 -8.21 -7.08 -11.22
C GLU A 492 -8.29 -8.54 -11.69
N LYS A 493 -7.26 -9.35 -11.42
CA LYS A 493 -7.23 -10.76 -11.86
C LYS A 493 -8.24 -11.61 -11.10
N PHE A 494 -8.38 -11.39 -9.80
CA PHE A 494 -9.33 -12.11 -8.95
C PHE A 494 -10.77 -11.94 -9.44
N LEU A 495 -11.18 -10.70 -9.72
CA LEU A 495 -12.51 -10.40 -10.24
C LEU A 495 -12.71 -10.91 -11.67
N LYS A 496 -11.66 -10.86 -12.50
CA LYS A 496 -11.70 -11.36 -13.88
C LYS A 496 -11.92 -12.87 -13.97
N GLU A 497 -11.37 -13.63 -13.03
CA GLU A 497 -11.54 -15.09 -12.95
C GLU A 497 -12.71 -15.51 -12.05
N GLU A 498 -13.54 -14.56 -11.61
CA GLU A 498 -14.68 -14.79 -10.72
C GLU A 498 -14.30 -15.54 -9.43
N GLY A 499 -13.05 -15.36 -8.96
CA GLY A 499 -12.55 -16.00 -7.74
C GLY A 499 -12.43 -17.52 -7.79
N ASN A 500 -12.41 -18.11 -8.99
CA ASN A 500 -12.34 -19.58 -9.18
C ASN A 500 -10.95 -20.18 -8.89
N GLY A 501 -9.89 -19.36 -8.86
CA GLY A 501 -8.53 -19.79 -8.59
C GLY A 501 -8.14 -19.69 -7.11
N ASP A 502 -7.04 -20.37 -6.76
CA ASP A 502 -6.43 -20.24 -5.43
C ASP A 502 -6.01 -18.80 -5.18
N LEU A 503 -6.19 -18.31 -3.95
CA LEU A 503 -5.89 -16.91 -3.64
C LEU A 503 -4.42 -16.54 -3.92
N ALA A 504 -3.49 -17.49 -3.77
CA ALA A 504 -2.07 -17.22 -4.05
C ALA A 504 -1.73 -17.20 -5.55
N SER A 505 -2.60 -17.67 -6.44
CA SER A 505 -2.29 -17.79 -7.88
C SER A 505 -2.23 -16.45 -8.62
N TYR A 506 -2.90 -15.42 -8.10
CA TYR A 506 -3.15 -14.16 -8.81
C TYR A 506 -1.93 -13.25 -8.98
N LEU A 507 -0.90 -13.39 -8.15
CA LEU A 507 0.36 -12.63 -8.28
C LEU A 507 1.54 -13.58 -8.51
N PRO A 508 2.50 -13.24 -9.39
CA PRO A 508 3.65 -14.11 -9.68
C PRO A 508 4.45 -14.53 -8.44
N GLY A 509 4.64 -13.62 -7.48
CA GLY A 509 5.38 -13.88 -6.26
C GLY A 509 4.67 -14.77 -5.27
N THR A 510 3.33 -14.79 -5.29
CA THR A 510 2.53 -15.68 -4.43
C THR A 510 2.31 -17.02 -5.13
N SER A 511 2.12 -17.05 -6.46
CA SER A 511 2.00 -18.31 -7.20
C SER A 511 3.31 -19.09 -7.12
N THR A 512 4.46 -18.42 -7.14
CA THR A 512 5.74 -19.10 -6.92
C THR A 512 5.78 -19.84 -5.58
N LEU A 513 5.26 -19.26 -4.49
CA LEU A 513 5.26 -19.94 -3.18
C LEU A 513 4.27 -21.10 -3.13
N MET A 514 3.13 -20.95 -3.81
CA MET A 514 2.12 -21.98 -3.96
C MET A 514 2.66 -23.18 -4.76
N GLU A 515 3.28 -22.92 -5.92
CA GLU A 515 3.91 -23.95 -6.78
C GLU A 515 5.00 -24.73 -6.02
N LEU A 516 5.79 -24.04 -5.19
CA LEU A 516 6.84 -24.66 -4.36
C LEU A 516 6.30 -25.45 -3.16
N THR A 517 5.01 -25.35 -2.87
CA THR A 517 4.32 -26.17 -1.86
C THR A 517 3.80 -27.47 -2.48
N ALA A 518 3.37 -27.43 -3.74
CA ALA A 518 2.90 -28.59 -4.50
C ALA A 518 4.04 -29.50 -5.01
N ALA A 519 5.27 -28.98 -5.07
CA ALA A 519 6.51 -29.70 -5.44
C ALA A 519 7.30 -30.15 -4.20
#